data_AF-A0A6J5E8Z7-F1
#
_entry.id   AF-A0A6J5E8Z7-F1
#
_cell.length_a   1.000
_cell.length_b   1.000
_cell.length_c   1.000
_cell.angle_alpha   90.00
_cell.angle_beta   90.00
_cell.angle_gamma   90.00
#
_symmetry.space_group_name_H-M   'P 1'
#
loop_
_entity.id
_entity.type
_entity.pdbx_description
1 polymer ?
#
loop_
_entity_poly.entity_id
_entity_poly.type
_entity_poly.pdbx_seq_one_letter_code
_entity_poly.pdbx_strand_id
1 'polypeptide(L)'
;MNGFATGATLTHAGARVALAAGLERIAGGARSVDCAPLTQFDSSALAVLLAWQRAAGARGAALEIVNLPAGLASLAQAYGVDTLLSARHSRTVDTERSPS
;
A
#
# COMPACT_ATOMS: atom_id res chain seq x y z
N MET A 1 -4.87 -10.58 -13.11
CA MET A 1 -4.68 -10.07 -11.74
C MET A 1 -5.74 -9.02 -11.44
N ASN A 2 -6.41 -9.08 -10.29
CA ASN A 2 -7.39 -8.07 -9.88
C ASN A 2 -6.65 -6.91 -9.20
N GLY A 3 -6.42 -5.80 -9.92
CA GLY A 3 -5.72 -4.61 -9.42
C GLY A 3 -6.43 -3.31 -9.78
N PHE A 4 -6.02 -2.21 -9.15
CA PHE A 4 -6.51 -0.86 -9.46
C PHE A 4 -5.38 0.16 -9.40
N ALA A 5 -5.53 1.29 -10.08
CA ALA A 5 -4.56 2.38 -10.03
C ALA A 5 -4.92 3.39 -8.93
N THR A 6 -3.91 4.02 -8.32
CA THR A 6 -4.11 4.94 -7.17
C THR A 6 -4.73 6.28 -7.56
N GLY A 7 -4.74 6.57 -8.86
CA GLY A 7 -5.10 7.87 -9.42
C GLY A 7 -3.87 8.74 -9.64
N ALA A 8 -4.06 9.89 -10.30
CA ALA A 8 -2.96 10.81 -10.59
C ALA A 8 -2.50 11.60 -9.36
N THR A 9 -3.40 11.80 -8.38
CA THR A 9 -3.18 12.66 -7.22
C THR A 9 -3.65 12.00 -5.93
N LEU A 10 -2.72 11.80 -4.98
CA LEU A 10 -2.98 11.43 -3.60
C LEU A 10 -2.51 12.55 -2.68
N THR A 11 -3.20 13.68 -2.76
CA THR A 11 -2.99 14.81 -1.84
C THR A 11 -4.07 14.83 -0.77
N HIS A 12 -3.88 15.51 0.37
CA HIS A 12 -4.92 15.65 1.41
C HIS A 12 -6.33 15.94 0.87
N ALA A 13 -6.45 16.79 -0.16
CA ALA A 13 -7.71 17.13 -0.81
C ALA A 13 -8.36 15.94 -1.58
N GLY A 14 -7.55 15.15 -2.28
CA GLY A 14 -8.01 14.00 -3.08
C GLY A 14 -7.94 12.64 -2.38
N ALA A 15 -7.20 12.57 -1.27
CA ALA A 15 -6.86 11.34 -0.55
C ALA A 15 -8.10 10.59 -0.06
N ARG A 16 -9.12 11.31 0.43
CA ARG A 16 -10.39 10.68 0.86
C ARG A 16 -11.16 10.04 -0.28
N VAL A 17 -11.21 10.71 -1.44
CA VAL A 17 -11.93 10.20 -2.62
C VAL A 17 -11.20 8.98 -3.18
N ALA A 18 -9.88 9.07 -3.32
CA ALA A 18 -9.07 7.94 -3.73
C ALA A 18 -9.22 6.77 -2.73
N LEU A 19 -9.11 7.03 -1.42
CA LEU A 19 -9.29 6.03 -0.37
C LEU A 19 -10.61 5.28 -0.52
N ALA A 20 -11.73 6.00 -0.61
CA ALA A 20 -13.05 5.40 -0.78
C ALA A 20 -13.13 4.54 -2.05
N ALA A 21 -12.64 5.07 -3.18
CA ALA A 21 -12.60 4.32 -4.44
C ALA A 21 -11.77 3.03 -4.34
N GLY A 22 -10.58 3.09 -3.73
CA GLY A 22 -9.75 1.91 -3.54
C GLY A 22 -10.35 0.89 -2.57
N LEU A 23 -11.05 1.34 -1.52
CA LEU A 23 -11.76 0.45 -0.60
C LEU A 23 -12.87 -0.35 -1.31
N GLU A 24 -13.65 0.30 -2.17
CA GLU A 24 -14.67 -0.38 -2.99
C GLU A 24 -14.03 -1.44 -3.90
N ARG A 25 -12.87 -1.13 -4.50
CA ARG A 25 -12.13 -2.07 -5.35
C ARG A 25 -11.58 -3.25 -4.55
N ILE A 26 -11.03 -3.01 -3.37
CA ILE A 26 -10.55 -4.05 -2.45
C ILE A 26 -11.72 -4.91 -1.96
N ALA A 27 -12.88 -4.30 -1.69
CA ALA A 27 -14.10 -5.02 -1.37
C ALA A 27 -14.54 -5.92 -2.54
N GLY A 28 -14.39 -5.46 -3.78
CA GLY A 28 -14.56 -6.24 -5.01
C GLY A 28 -13.48 -7.30 -5.28
N GLY A 29 -12.48 -7.44 -4.41
CA GLY A 29 -11.43 -8.46 -4.52
C GLY A 29 -10.15 -7.99 -5.21
N ALA A 30 -9.89 -6.67 -5.25
CA ALA A 30 -8.61 -6.16 -5.69
C ALA A 30 -7.48 -6.48 -4.69
N ARG A 31 -6.32 -6.85 -5.24
CA ARG A 31 -5.14 -7.36 -4.51
C ARG A 31 -3.87 -6.61 -4.85
N SER A 32 -3.87 -5.81 -5.90
CA SER A 32 -2.73 -4.99 -6.28
C SER A 32 -3.14 -3.55 -6.56
N VAL A 33 -2.23 -2.63 -6.26
CA VAL A 33 -2.43 -1.19 -6.40
C VAL A 33 -1.27 -0.59 -7.20
N ASP A 34 -1.59 0.02 -8.34
CA ASP A 34 -0.62 0.60 -9.27
C ASP A 34 -0.44 2.09 -8.99
N CYS A 35 0.79 2.44 -8.60
CA CYS A 35 1.23 3.80 -8.31
C CYS A 35 1.91 4.49 -9.52
N ALA A 36 1.98 3.85 -10.69
CA ALA A 36 2.56 4.45 -11.89
C ALA A 36 1.94 5.82 -12.28
N PRO A 37 0.60 6.04 -12.23
CA PRO A 37 0.03 7.33 -12.60
C PRO A 37 0.21 8.40 -11.53
N LEU A 38 0.73 8.06 -10.35
CA LEU A 38 0.79 8.96 -9.22
C LEU A 38 1.84 10.07 -9.45
N THR A 39 1.37 11.28 -9.67
CA THR A 39 2.21 12.46 -9.96
C THR A 39 2.26 13.45 -8.81
N GLN A 40 1.16 13.60 -8.06
CA GLN A 40 1.11 14.45 -6.87
C GLN A 40 0.80 13.63 -5.63
N PHE A 41 1.65 13.74 -4.61
CA PHE A 41 1.49 13.03 -3.34
C PHE A 41 2.04 13.84 -2.17
N ASP A 42 1.41 13.71 -1.00
CA ASP A 42 1.86 14.29 0.27
C ASP A 42 1.92 13.20 1.38
N SER A 43 2.12 13.60 2.63
CA SER A 43 2.05 12.70 3.79
C SER A 43 0.71 11.96 3.90
N SER A 44 -0.38 12.53 3.38
CA SER A 44 -1.68 11.86 3.31
C SER A 44 -1.67 10.65 2.37
N ALA A 45 -0.82 10.60 1.34
CA ALA A 45 -0.71 9.44 0.44
C ALA A 45 -0.29 8.17 1.20
N LEU A 46 0.65 8.29 2.14
CA LEU A 46 1.09 7.19 3.00
C LEU A 46 -0.07 6.66 3.86
N ALA A 47 -0.87 7.56 4.42
CA ALA A 47 -2.05 7.20 5.21
C ALA A 47 -3.09 6.42 4.39
N VAL A 48 -3.32 6.82 3.13
CA VAL A 48 -4.23 6.12 2.20
C VAL A 48 -3.72 4.71 1.91
N LEU A 49 -2.43 4.56 1.57
CA LEU A 49 -1.83 3.24 1.32
C LEU A 49 -1.93 2.32 2.54
N LEU A 50 -1.68 2.83 3.75
CA LEU A 50 -1.83 2.07 5.00
C LEU A 50 -3.29 1.66 5.26
N ALA A 51 -4.24 2.56 5.02
CA ALA A 51 -5.65 2.28 5.19
C ALA A 51 -6.14 1.17 4.24
N TRP A 52 -5.71 1.20 2.97
CA TRP A 52 -5.98 0.12 2.03
C TRP A 52 -5.33 -1.20 2.43
N GLN A 53 -4.08 -1.19 2.91
CA GLN A 53 -3.43 -2.40 3.43
C GLN A 53 -4.19 -3.00 4.62
N ARG A 54 -4.69 -2.17 5.55
CA ARG A 54 -5.54 -2.63 6.66
C ARG A 54 -6.85 -3.24 6.17
N ALA A 55 -7.52 -2.60 5.21
CA ALA A 55 -8.78 -3.09 4.67
C ALA A 55 -8.61 -4.43 3.93
N ALA A 56 -7.54 -4.57 3.14
CA ALA A 56 -7.20 -5.84 2.50
C ALA A 56 -6.87 -6.92 3.55
N GLY A 57 -6.03 -6.59 4.54
CA GLY A 57 -5.65 -7.51 5.62
C GLY A 57 -6.83 -7.97 6.47
N ALA A 58 -7.79 -7.08 6.75
CA ALA A 58 -9.03 -7.43 7.45
C ALA A 58 -9.87 -8.47 6.69
N ARG A 59 -9.69 -8.59 5.38
CA ARG A 59 -10.34 -9.59 4.51
C ARG A 59 -9.47 -10.84 4.30
N GLY A 60 -8.30 -10.92 4.93
CA GLY A 60 -7.31 -11.98 4.69
C GLY A 60 -6.60 -11.85 3.33
N ALA A 61 -6.65 -10.68 2.68
CA ALA A 61 -5.96 -10.42 1.43
C ALA A 61 -4.70 -9.58 1.65
N ALA A 62 -3.65 -9.86 0.90
CA ALA A 62 -2.50 -8.98 0.80
C ALA A 62 -2.73 -7.97 -0.34
N LEU A 63 -2.55 -6.68 -0.04
CA LEU A 63 -2.48 -5.64 -1.06
C LEU A 63 -1.03 -5.42 -1.46
N GLU A 64 -0.70 -5.73 -2.71
CA GLU A 64 0.61 -5.48 -3.32
C GLU A 64 0.66 -4.10 -3.96
N ILE A 65 1.68 -3.32 -3.62
CA ILE A 65 1.90 -2.00 -4.20
C ILE A 65 2.92 -2.15 -5.33
N VAL A 66 2.52 -1.79 -6.55
CA VAL A 66 3.36 -1.86 -7.76
C VAL A 66 3.64 -0.47 -8.33
N ASN A 67 4.79 -0.32 -8.99
CA ASN A 67 5.26 0.94 -9.59
C ASN A 67 5.29 2.13 -8.61
N LEU A 68 5.80 1.91 -7.40
CA LEU A 68 5.95 2.99 -6.42
C LEU A 68 6.90 4.08 -6.97
N PRO A 69 6.46 5.35 -7.10
CA PRO A 69 7.35 6.41 -7.55
C PRO A 69 8.45 6.65 -6.51
N ALA A 70 9.68 6.88 -6.98
CA ALA A 70 10.85 7.08 -6.13
C ALA A 70 10.66 8.22 -5.11
N GLY A 71 9.94 9.29 -5.48
CA GLY A 71 9.64 10.39 -4.55
C GLY A 71 8.74 9.98 -3.38
N LEU A 72 7.80 9.04 -3.58
CA LEU A 72 6.98 8.52 -2.49
C LEU A 72 7.78 7.51 -1.63
N ALA A 73 8.67 6.74 -2.25
CA ALA A 73 9.63 5.91 -1.53
C ALA A 73 10.54 6.76 -0.61
N SER A 74 11.06 7.88 -1.11
CA SER A 74 11.84 8.84 -0.31
C SER A 74 11.04 9.45 0.84
N LEU A 75 9.75 9.75 0.64
CA LEU A 75 8.88 10.16 1.75
C LEU A 75 8.68 9.02 2.74
N ALA A 76 8.39 7.79 2.30
CA ALA A 76 8.24 6.66 3.21
C ALA A 76 9.49 6.44 4.08
N GLN A 77 10.68 6.58 3.49
CA GLN A 77 11.97 6.55 4.18
C GLN A 77 12.13 7.71 5.16
N ALA A 78 11.86 8.94 4.73
CA ALA A 78 11.97 10.14 5.57
C ALA A 78 11.01 10.11 6.78
N TYR A 79 9.86 9.45 6.63
CA TYR A 79 8.89 9.24 7.69
C TYR A 79 9.13 7.95 8.51
N GLY A 80 10.16 7.15 8.18
CA GLY A 80 10.51 5.91 8.87
C GLY A 80 9.48 4.79 8.75
N VAL A 81 8.59 4.87 7.75
CA VAL A 81 7.53 3.87 7.48
C VAL A 81 7.91 2.91 6.35
N ASP A 82 9.10 3.04 5.80
CA ASP A 82 9.62 2.13 4.78
C ASP A 82 9.71 0.67 5.26
N THR A 83 10.08 0.51 6.52
CA THR A 83 10.11 -0.80 7.19
C THR A 83 8.71 -1.39 7.31
N LEU A 84 7.65 -0.58 7.45
CA LEU A 84 6.26 -1.09 7.48
C LEU A 84 5.74 -1.52 6.10
N LEU A 85 6.17 -0.86 5.02
CA LEU A 85 5.82 -1.28 3.65
C LEU A 85 6.60 -2.52 3.23
N SER A 86 7.86 -2.67 3.67
CA SER A 86 8.72 -3.81 3.32
C SER A 86 8.52 -5.03 4.25
N ALA A 87 8.22 -4.83 5.54
CA ALA A 87 8.09 -5.91 6.53
C ALA A 87 6.90 -6.86 6.29
N ARG A 88 5.97 -6.51 5.40
CA ARG A 88 4.86 -7.42 5.03
C ARG A 88 5.24 -8.43 3.94
N HIS A 89 6.45 -8.37 3.38
CA HIS A 89 6.96 -9.35 2.41
C HIS A 89 7.60 -10.60 3.03
N SER A 90 7.65 -10.74 4.36
CA SER A 90 8.12 -11.98 4.98
C SER A 90 7.42 -12.27 6.29
N ARG A 91 6.24 -12.90 6.21
CA ARG A 91 5.78 -13.79 7.28
C ARG A 91 5.69 -15.23 6.77
N THR A 92 6.75 -15.70 6.13
CA THR A 92 7.07 -17.14 6.02
C THR A 92 8.58 -17.34 5.86
N VAL A 93 9.34 -17.04 6.92
CA VAL A 93 10.59 -17.77 7.24
C VAL A 93 10.82 -17.70 8.75
N ASP A 94 9.98 -18.42 9.49
CA ASP A 94 10.34 -19.01 10.79
C ASP A 94 10.07 -20.51 10.68
N THR A 95 11.02 -21.18 10.05
CA THR A 95 11.29 -22.61 10.14
C THR A 95 12.78 -22.57 9.85
N GLU A 96 13.67 -22.59 10.83
CA GLU A 96 13.84 -23.63 11.83
C GLU A 96 14.49 -23.04 13.09
N ARG A 97 13.77 -23.15 14.21
CA ARG A 97 14.36 -23.14 15.54
C ARG A 97 15.05 -24.50 15.73
N SER A 98 16.35 -24.47 16.07
CA SER A 98 17.24 -25.52 16.62
C SER A 98 16.55 -26.70 17.35
N PRO A 99 17.12 -27.93 17.41
CA PRO A 99 18.45 -28.17 18.01
C PRO A 99 19.29 -29.38 17.52
N SER A 100 20.59 -29.36 17.82
CA SER A 100 21.34 -30.48 18.44
C SER A 100 22.67 -29.96 18.98
#